data_AF-A0A4P6EVY6-F1
#
_entry.id   AF-A0A4P6EVY6-F1
#
_cell.length_a   1.000
_cell.length_b   1.000
_cell.length_c   1.000
_cell.angle_alpha   90.00
_cell.angle_beta   90.00
_cell.angle_gamma   90.00
#
_symmetry.space_group_name_H-M   'P 1'
#
loop_
_entity.id
_entity.type
_entity.pdbx_description
1 polymer ?
#
loop_
_entity_poly.entity_id
_entity_poly.type
_entity_poly.pdbx_seq_one_letter_code
_entity_poly.pdbx_strand_id
1 'polypeptide(L)'
;MDGLHRPRNTGAPREPPPTGITVRIAAQPAAHPTQSAALVSVGTQVWIVAGGLRFEVDPGRRDQVLRALGLADATPVTVDDRWINLFDPGEPLRPFTLPGAGGAVLGTTLRAGQVVHPTSMAADDRFLVGTDGSLAPLSPFALRLYRIDTPGDLGDPVDIDPSEIETLPNAQHVAGSETWPHGVPDRLTGDAPCALTVPDGPRARTVLAAIPGTPAAAPTTQDAPGTTVTVEPGTGALVVTSATGDGQSAESTYLIDATGTAYPVADADAVARLGYGHVTPPSLSPGWIALLPAGPELSVTAAGQGLTASRSTTAQDAP
;
A
#
# COMPACT_ATOMS: atom_id res chain seq x y z
N MET A 1 63.62 -11.81 1.59
CA MET A 1 62.80 -10.81 0.87
C MET A 1 61.62 -11.54 0.26
N ASP A 2 60.65 -11.92 1.09
CA ASP A 2 59.43 -12.60 0.64
C ASP A 2 58.27 -11.60 0.71
N GLY A 3 57.80 -11.20 -0.47
CA GLY A 3 56.62 -10.36 -0.63
C GLY A 3 55.35 -11.20 -0.57
N LEU A 4 54.61 -11.12 0.52
CA LEU A 4 53.24 -11.63 0.58
C LEU A 4 52.27 -10.55 0.06
N HIS A 5 51.74 -10.80 -1.12
CA HIS A 5 50.62 -10.09 -1.72
C HIS A 5 49.34 -10.48 -0.95
N ARG A 6 48.72 -9.55 -0.22
CA ARG A 6 47.37 -9.74 0.36
C ARG A 6 46.33 -9.61 -0.76
N PRO A 7 45.38 -10.55 -0.92
CA PRO A 7 44.25 -10.34 -1.82
C PRO A 7 43.33 -9.25 -1.25
N ARG A 8 42.95 -8.30 -2.12
CA ARG A 8 41.91 -7.29 -1.85
C ARG A 8 40.57 -8.00 -1.73
N ASN A 9 39.92 -7.85 -0.57
CA ASN A 9 38.56 -8.30 -0.34
C ASN A 9 37.60 -7.36 -1.08
N THR A 10 37.27 -7.66 -2.34
CA THR A 10 36.17 -7.01 -3.06
C THR A 10 34.86 -7.64 -2.57
N GLY A 11 34.33 -7.12 -1.48
CA GLY A 11 32.97 -7.46 -1.04
C GLY A 11 31.98 -6.95 -2.07
N ALA A 12 31.47 -7.84 -2.92
CA ALA A 12 30.26 -7.57 -3.69
C ALA A 12 29.11 -7.25 -2.72
N PRO A 13 28.20 -6.32 -3.06
CA PRO A 13 27.02 -6.10 -2.24
C PRO A 13 26.25 -7.42 -2.16
N ARG A 14 26.12 -7.96 -0.94
CA ARG A 14 25.29 -9.13 -0.68
C ARG A 14 23.84 -8.71 -0.94
N GLU A 15 23.20 -9.37 -1.91
CA GLU A 15 21.77 -9.28 -2.11
C GLU A 15 21.08 -9.63 -0.77
N PRO A 16 20.08 -8.83 -0.32
CA PRO A 16 19.35 -9.15 0.89
C PRO A 16 18.70 -10.54 0.74
N PRO A 17 18.62 -11.34 1.83
CA PRO A 17 18.01 -12.66 1.76
C PRO A 17 16.56 -12.54 1.28
N PRO A 18 16.07 -13.48 0.45
CA PRO A 18 14.68 -13.47 0.00
C PRO A 18 13.76 -13.55 1.21
N THR A 19 12.84 -12.60 1.31
CA THR A 19 11.77 -12.62 2.32
C THR A 19 10.61 -13.43 1.78
N GLY A 20 10.26 -14.54 2.45
CA GLY A 20 9.06 -15.30 2.11
C GLY A 20 7.77 -14.56 2.51
N ILE A 21 6.67 -14.82 1.79
CA ILE A 21 5.34 -14.33 2.16
C ILE A 21 4.57 -15.46 2.84
N THR A 22 3.92 -15.17 3.96
CA THR A 22 2.92 -16.06 4.57
C THR A 22 1.53 -15.49 4.34
N VAL A 23 0.66 -16.27 3.69
CA VAL A 23 -0.75 -15.94 3.48
C VAL A 23 -1.60 -16.83 4.38
N ARG A 24 -2.57 -16.23 5.07
CA ARG A 24 -3.54 -16.95 5.88
C ARG A 24 -4.96 -16.58 5.48
N ILE A 25 -5.75 -17.58 5.12
CA ILE A 25 -7.16 -17.46 4.81
C ILE A 25 -7.92 -18.02 6.00
N ALA A 26 -8.68 -17.18 6.69
CA ALA A 26 -9.42 -17.53 7.89
C ALA A 26 -10.68 -16.69 7.98
N ALA A 27 -11.73 -17.22 8.61
CA ALA A 27 -12.94 -16.46 8.89
C ALA A 27 -12.66 -15.31 9.87
N GLN A 28 -11.70 -15.52 10.79
CA GLN A 28 -11.26 -14.54 11.76
C GLN A 28 -9.74 -14.30 11.64
N PRO A 29 -9.31 -13.17 11.05
CA PRO A 29 -7.89 -12.84 10.99
C PRO A 29 -7.35 -12.51 12.39
N ALA A 30 -6.10 -12.89 12.67
CA ALA A 30 -5.38 -12.51 13.89
C ALA A 30 -4.67 -11.17 13.74
N ALA A 31 -4.54 -10.67 12.51
CA ALA A 31 -4.05 -9.34 12.25
C ALA A 31 -5.19 -8.35 12.49
N HIS A 32 -4.89 -7.23 13.12
CA HIS A 32 -5.83 -6.14 13.35
C HIS A 32 -5.39 -4.90 12.58
N PRO A 33 -6.31 -4.17 11.91
CA PRO A 33 -5.99 -2.91 11.27
C PRO A 33 -5.32 -1.94 12.25
N THR A 34 -4.35 -1.17 11.75
CA THR A 34 -3.68 -0.13 12.54
C THR A 34 -3.82 1.24 11.88
N GLN A 35 -3.78 2.29 12.70
CA GLN A 35 -3.67 3.69 12.25
C GLN A 35 -2.21 4.15 12.17
N SER A 36 -1.27 3.32 12.65
CA SER A 36 0.16 3.57 12.49
C SER A 36 0.62 3.40 11.04
N ALA A 37 1.80 3.91 10.72
CA ALA A 37 2.48 3.70 9.45
C ALA A 37 3.69 2.78 9.59
N ALA A 38 3.89 1.93 8.59
CA ALA A 38 5.06 1.06 8.47
C ALA A 38 6.09 1.68 7.52
N LEU A 39 7.34 1.78 7.96
CA LEU A 39 8.48 2.11 7.11
C LEU A 39 9.06 0.79 6.57
N VAL A 40 9.01 0.60 5.25
CA VAL A 40 9.44 -0.64 4.60
C VAL A 40 10.43 -0.38 3.47
N SER A 41 11.13 -1.42 3.03
CA SER A 41 12.05 -1.36 1.89
C SER A 41 11.92 -2.58 0.98
N VAL A 42 12.04 -2.31 -0.32
CA VAL A 42 12.19 -3.33 -1.38
C VAL A 42 13.48 -3.01 -2.11
N GLY A 43 14.49 -3.86 -1.98
CA GLY A 43 15.85 -3.53 -2.41
C GLY A 43 16.35 -2.26 -1.73
N THR A 44 16.72 -1.24 -2.51
CA THR A 44 17.17 0.07 -2.00
C THR A 44 16.04 1.10 -1.85
N GLN A 45 14.87 0.82 -2.42
CA GLN A 45 13.75 1.76 -2.42
C GLN A 45 13.02 1.70 -1.09
N VAL A 46 12.74 2.88 -0.52
CA VAL A 46 12.01 3.03 0.74
C VAL A 46 10.59 3.47 0.46
N TRP A 47 9.67 2.91 1.25
CA TRP A 47 8.26 3.18 1.17
C TRP A 47 7.68 3.40 2.56
N ILE A 48 6.64 4.22 2.64
CA ILE A 48 5.77 4.31 3.82
C ILE A 48 4.44 3.66 3.43
N VAL A 49 3.95 2.75 4.26
CA VAL A 49 2.61 2.16 4.12
C VAL A 49 1.75 2.71 5.25
N ALA A 50 0.60 3.30 4.92
CA ALA A 50 -0.35 3.82 5.90
C ALA A 50 -1.78 3.60 5.40
N GLY A 51 -2.64 3.05 6.27
CA GLY A 51 -3.98 2.64 5.84
C GLY A 51 -3.90 1.63 4.69
N GLY A 52 -4.58 1.88 3.58
CA GLY A 52 -4.55 1.03 2.38
C GLY A 52 -3.56 1.45 1.30
N LEU A 53 -2.73 2.48 1.57
CA LEU A 53 -1.86 3.10 0.56
C LEU A 53 -0.38 2.82 0.84
N ARG A 54 0.39 2.69 -0.24
CA ARG A 54 1.85 2.73 -0.23
C ARG A 54 2.33 4.03 -0.88
N PHE A 55 3.30 4.67 -0.25
CA PHE A 55 3.89 5.91 -0.73
C PHE A 55 5.39 5.70 -0.95
N GLU A 56 5.84 5.95 -2.17
CA GLU A 56 7.26 5.95 -2.48
C GLU A 56 7.92 7.13 -1.77
N VAL A 57 9.00 6.91 -1.03
CA VAL A 57 9.82 8.01 -0.52
C VAL A 57 10.78 8.42 -1.63
N ASP A 58 10.76 9.70 -2.01
CA ASP A 58 11.66 10.23 -3.05
C ASP A 58 13.13 9.85 -2.75
N PRO A 59 13.78 9.05 -3.61
CA PRO A 59 15.13 8.56 -3.35
C PRO A 59 16.15 9.70 -3.30
N GLY A 60 15.91 10.80 -4.02
CA GLY A 60 16.78 11.99 -4.00
C GLY A 60 16.63 12.83 -2.73
N ARG A 61 15.51 12.68 -2.01
CA ARG A 61 15.16 13.48 -0.82
C ARG A 61 14.89 12.64 0.43
N ARG A 62 15.28 11.36 0.42
CA ARG A 62 14.95 10.36 1.44
C ARG A 62 15.19 10.85 2.86
N ASP A 63 16.41 11.30 3.17
CA ASP A 63 16.77 11.67 4.54
C ASP A 63 16.04 12.92 5.03
N GLN A 64 15.72 13.86 4.13
CA GLN A 64 14.93 15.05 4.50
C GLN A 64 13.47 14.68 4.76
N VAL A 65 12.88 13.84 3.91
CA VAL A 65 11.51 13.33 4.07
C VAL A 65 11.37 12.53 5.36
N LEU A 66 12.24 11.55 5.61
CA LEU A 66 12.18 10.75 6.83
C LEU A 66 12.37 11.61 8.09
N ARG A 67 13.28 12.59 8.07
CA ARG A 67 13.45 13.51 9.20
C ARG A 67 12.22 14.38 9.45
N ALA A 68 11.62 14.93 8.40
CA ALA A 68 10.42 15.77 8.52
C ALA A 68 9.23 15.00 9.12
N LEU A 69 9.13 13.71 8.80
CA LEU A 69 8.10 12.79 9.30
C LEU A 69 8.45 12.15 10.66
N GLY A 70 9.58 12.50 11.29
CA GLY A 70 9.97 11.91 12.58
C GLY A 70 10.46 10.47 12.51
N LEU A 71 10.96 10.04 11.34
CA LEU A 71 11.41 8.68 11.02
C LEU A 71 12.91 8.62 10.71
N ALA A 72 13.71 9.65 11.06
CA ALA A 72 15.14 9.70 10.72
C ALA A 72 15.94 8.52 11.30
N ASP A 73 15.54 8.04 12.46
CA ASP A 73 16.16 6.97 13.24
C ASP A 73 15.43 5.64 13.07
N ALA A 74 14.48 5.58 12.14
CA ALA A 74 13.76 4.37 11.81
C ALA A 74 14.51 3.51 10.78
N THR A 75 14.80 2.27 11.16
CA THR A 75 15.22 1.23 10.21
C THR A 75 14.01 0.68 9.45
N PRO A 76 13.98 0.74 8.10
CA PRO A 76 12.92 0.11 7.32
C PRO A 76 12.91 -1.41 7.49
N VAL A 77 11.71 -2.00 7.51
CA VAL A 77 11.53 -3.46 7.42
C VAL A 77 11.66 -3.89 5.96
N THR A 78 12.53 -4.85 5.66
CA THR A 78 12.61 -5.41 4.30
C THR A 78 11.39 -6.29 4.03
N VAL A 79 10.73 -6.06 2.90
CA VAL A 79 9.52 -6.79 2.49
C VAL A 79 9.65 -7.28 1.04
N ASP A 80 8.84 -8.28 0.69
CA ASP A 80 8.70 -8.78 -0.68
C ASP A 80 7.91 -7.77 -1.53
N ASP A 81 8.27 -7.64 -2.81
CA ASP A 81 7.62 -6.71 -3.73
C ASP A 81 6.15 -7.07 -3.97
N ARG A 82 5.80 -8.35 -3.93
CA ARG A 82 4.40 -8.80 -4.03
C ARG A 82 3.58 -8.36 -2.82
N TRP A 83 4.18 -8.28 -1.63
CA TRP A 83 3.48 -7.78 -0.43
C TRP A 83 3.20 -6.29 -0.54
N ILE A 84 4.18 -5.49 -0.95
CA ILE A 84 3.96 -4.04 -1.05
C ILE A 84 2.93 -3.71 -2.14
N ASN A 85 2.90 -4.50 -3.22
CA ASN A 85 1.94 -4.33 -4.31
C ASN A 85 0.49 -4.78 -3.96
N LEU A 86 0.23 -5.24 -2.73
CA LEU A 86 -1.15 -5.43 -2.23
C LEU A 86 -1.83 -4.10 -1.86
N PHE A 87 -1.06 -3.04 -1.65
CA PHE A 87 -1.54 -1.71 -1.29
C PHE A 87 -1.64 -0.82 -2.52
N ASP A 88 -2.68 0.00 -2.55
CA ASP A 88 -2.89 0.94 -3.65
C ASP A 88 -1.79 2.01 -3.64
N PRO A 89 -1.31 2.44 -4.83
CA PRO A 89 -0.28 3.47 -4.91
C PRO A 89 -0.87 4.83 -4.50
N GLY A 90 -0.26 5.46 -3.49
CA GLY A 90 -0.41 6.89 -3.23
C GLY A 90 0.65 7.71 -3.97
N GLU A 91 0.47 9.02 -4.02
CA GLU A 91 1.46 9.90 -4.64
C GLU A 91 2.79 9.88 -3.86
N PRO A 92 3.95 9.88 -4.54
CA PRO A 92 5.25 9.85 -3.89
C PRO A 92 5.43 10.96 -2.84
N LEU A 93 6.05 10.60 -1.72
CA LEU A 93 6.40 11.53 -0.65
C LEU A 93 7.66 12.29 -1.05
N ARG A 94 7.46 13.56 -1.37
CA ARG A 94 8.51 14.49 -1.73
C ARG A 94 8.21 15.88 -1.17
N PRO A 95 9.24 16.68 -0.89
CA PRO A 95 9.05 18.10 -0.67
C PRO A 95 8.29 18.73 -1.83
N PHE A 96 7.44 19.70 -1.52
CA PHE A 96 6.76 20.50 -2.53
C PHE A 96 6.89 21.98 -2.18
N THR A 97 6.81 22.82 -3.21
CA THR A 97 6.94 24.27 -3.10
C THR A 97 5.75 24.94 -3.77
N LEU A 98 5.44 26.16 -3.37
CA LEU A 98 4.50 27.02 -4.08
C LEU A 98 5.28 27.95 -5.02
N PRO A 99 5.14 27.81 -6.35
CA PRO A 99 5.72 28.77 -7.28
C PRO A 99 5.22 30.19 -6.99
N GLY A 100 6.11 31.16 -6.90
CA GLY A 100 5.76 32.55 -6.56
C GLY A 100 5.58 32.82 -5.06
N ALA A 101 5.98 31.87 -4.20
CA ALA A 101 6.09 32.08 -2.76
C ALA A 101 6.86 33.38 -2.41
N GLY A 102 6.40 34.07 -1.37
CA GLY A 102 6.94 35.35 -0.90
C GLY A 102 6.28 36.60 -1.50
N GLY A 103 5.50 36.44 -2.58
CA GLY A 103 4.72 37.53 -3.18
C GLY A 103 3.61 38.03 -2.25
N ALA A 104 3.32 39.34 -2.29
CA ALA A 104 2.23 39.92 -1.50
C ALA A 104 0.87 39.46 -2.03
N VAL A 105 -0.06 39.15 -1.12
CA VAL A 105 -1.46 38.89 -1.47
C VAL A 105 -2.25 40.19 -1.39
N LEU A 106 -3.01 40.49 -2.45
CA LEU A 106 -3.76 41.74 -2.52
C LEU A 106 -4.83 41.80 -1.42
N GLY A 107 -4.91 42.95 -0.75
CA GLY A 107 -5.92 43.19 0.28
C GLY A 107 -5.60 42.63 1.66
N THR A 108 -4.43 41.99 1.85
CA THR A 108 -4.00 41.44 3.15
C THR A 108 -2.55 41.81 3.47
N THR A 109 -2.10 41.48 4.69
CA THR A 109 -0.68 41.58 5.05
C THR A 109 0.11 40.29 4.77
N LEU A 110 -0.60 39.26 4.28
CA LEU A 110 -0.08 37.92 4.06
C LEU A 110 0.74 37.81 2.78
N ARG A 111 1.61 36.80 2.75
CA ARG A 111 2.39 36.44 1.56
C ARG A 111 1.98 35.09 1.02
N ALA A 112 2.04 34.94 -0.29
CA ALA A 112 1.88 33.65 -0.94
C ALA A 112 2.91 32.66 -0.38
N GLY A 113 2.47 31.44 -0.07
CA GLY A 113 3.29 30.39 0.52
C GLY A 113 3.37 30.46 2.05
N GLN A 114 2.84 31.50 2.68
CA GLN A 114 2.72 31.56 4.13
C GLN A 114 1.69 30.53 4.61
N VAL A 115 1.97 29.90 5.76
CA VAL A 115 1.02 29.00 6.42
C VAL A 115 0.30 29.79 7.51
N VAL A 116 -1.03 29.77 7.47
CA VAL A 116 -1.86 30.48 8.45
C VAL A 116 -2.73 29.50 9.22
N HIS A 117 -2.95 29.82 10.50
CA HIS A 117 -3.87 29.10 11.38
C HIS A 117 -4.87 30.10 11.95
N PRO A 118 -6.15 30.03 11.56
CA PRO A 118 -7.18 30.88 12.13
C PRO A 118 -7.42 30.50 13.60
N THR A 119 -7.22 31.44 14.52
CA THR A 119 -7.27 31.19 15.98
C THR A 119 -8.60 30.63 16.51
N SER A 120 -9.67 30.71 15.73
CA SER A 120 -10.98 30.10 16.06
C SER A 120 -11.10 28.62 15.67
N MET A 121 -10.13 28.05 14.95
CA MET A 121 -10.15 26.66 14.47
C MET A 121 -9.25 25.74 15.31
N ALA A 122 -9.26 24.44 15.01
CA ALA A 122 -8.37 23.50 15.67
C ALA A 122 -6.92 23.72 15.21
N ALA A 123 -5.94 23.40 16.07
CA ALA A 123 -4.52 23.64 15.81
C ALA A 123 -3.95 22.99 14.53
N ASP A 124 -4.63 21.98 14.01
CA ASP A 124 -4.28 21.25 12.79
C ASP A 124 -5.01 21.79 11.54
N ASP A 125 -6.01 22.66 11.71
CA ASP A 125 -6.75 23.31 10.64
C ASP A 125 -5.95 24.49 10.10
N ARG A 126 -4.99 24.19 9.23
CA ARG A 126 -4.08 25.16 8.64
C ARG A 126 -4.36 25.35 7.16
N PHE A 127 -4.02 26.53 6.67
CA PHE A 127 -4.12 26.87 5.26
C PHE A 127 -2.78 27.33 4.72
N LEU A 128 -2.46 26.90 3.50
CA LEU A 128 -1.40 27.49 2.70
C LEU A 128 -2.01 28.63 1.87
N VAL A 129 -1.43 29.82 1.98
CA VAL A 129 -1.87 31.00 1.21
C VAL A 129 -1.39 30.88 -0.24
N GLY A 130 -2.32 30.83 -1.20
CA GLY A 130 -2.04 30.76 -2.64
C GLY A 130 -1.55 32.10 -3.22
N THR A 131 -0.95 32.05 -4.41
CA THR A 131 -0.53 33.25 -5.16
C THR A 131 -1.69 34.08 -5.69
N ASP A 132 -2.86 33.46 -5.85
CA ASP A 132 -4.12 34.10 -6.23
C ASP A 132 -4.93 34.59 -5.01
N GLY A 133 -4.37 34.46 -3.80
CA GLY A 133 -5.05 34.78 -2.54
C GLY A 133 -6.03 33.72 -2.07
N SER A 134 -6.09 32.54 -2.71
CA SER A 134 -6.90 31.43 -2.21
C SER A 134 -6.26 30.75 -0.99
N LEU A 135 -7.08 30.11 -0.17
CA LEU A 135 -6.66 29.34 1.00
C LEU A 135 -6.77 27.85 0.71
N ALA A 136 -5.63 27.19 0.52
CA ALA A 136 -5.59 25.74 0.33
C ALA A 136 -5.47 25.04 1.68
N PRO A 137 -6.41 24.14 2.07
CA PRO A 137 -6.26 23.34 3.28
C PRO A 137 -4.93 22.59 3.28
N LEU A 138 -4.18 22.68 4.37
CA LEU A 138 -2.85 22.09 4.50
C LEU A 138 -2.86 21.12 5.68
N SER A 139 -2.82 19.83 5.35
CA SER A 139 -2.81 18.79 6.38
C SER A 139 -1.53 18.83 7.23
N PRO A 140 -1.57 18.40 8.50
CA PRO A 140 -0.36 18.27 9.33
C PRO A 140 0.77 17.48 8.65
N PHE A 141 0.44 16.44 7.89
CA PHE A 141 1.40 15.67 7.12
C PHE A 141 2.02 16.48 5.97
N ALA A 142 1.19 17.13 5.16
CA ALA A 142 1.64 17.97 4.05
C ALA A 142 2.51 19.13 4.55
N LEU A 143 2.18 19.74 5.70
CA LEU A 143 3.00 20.77 6.33
C LEU A 143 4.43 20.28 6.63
N ARG A 144 4.62 19.02 7.06
CA ARG A 144 5.97 18.47 7.28
C ARG A 144 6.78 18.45 5.99
N LEU A 145 6.18 18.03 4.88
CA LEU A 145 6.84 17.96 3.58
C LEU A 145 7.07 19.35 2.96
N TYR A 146 6.12 20.27 3.12
CA TYR A 146 6.24 21.65 2.67
C TYR A 146 7.44 22.36 3.31
N ARG A 147 7.59 22.21 4.63
CA ARG A 147 8.66 22.85 5.42
C ARG A 147 10.08 22.40 5.08
N ILE A 148 10.25 21.32 4.32
CA ILE A 148 11.57 20.88 3.88
C ILE A 148 12.22 21.92 2.96
N ASP A 149 11.43 22.52 2.06
CA ASP A 149 11.91 23.48 1.05
C ASP A 149 11.23 24.85 1.17
N THR A 150 10.45 25.11 2.24
CA THR A 150 9.85 26.43 2.46
C THR A 150 10.95 27.50 2.59
N PRO A 151 10.86 28.60 1.82
CA PRO A 151 11.73 29.75 1.99
C PRO A 151 11.73 30.27 3.45
N GLY A 152 12.92 30.47 4.02
CA GLY A 152 13.05 30.85 5.44
C GLY A 152 12.46 32.22 5.80
N ASP A 153 12.24 33.09 4.81
CA ASP A 153 11.60 34.40 4.97
C ASP A 153 10.08 34.33 5.12
N LEU A 154 9.45 33.19 4.81
CA LEU A 154 8.03 32.94 5.09
C LEU A 154 7.76 32.54 6.54
N GLY A 155 8.82 32.18 7.29
CA GLY A 155 8.74 31.89 8.71
C GLY A 155 7.95 30.64 9.08
N ASP A 156 7.63 30.54 10.37
CA ASP A 156 6.76 29.50 10.91
C ASP A 156 5.27 29.83 10.67
N PRO A 157 4.37 28.84 10.76
CA PRO A 157 2.94 29.08 10.67
C PRO A 157 2.48 30.20 11.63
N VAL A 158 1.67 31.12 11.12
CA VAL A 158 1.23 32.31 11.86
C VAL A 158 -0.23 32.16 12.30
N ASP A 159 -0.49 32.45 13.56
CA ASP A 159 -1.84 32.56 14.09
C ASP A 159 -2.45 33.90 13.66
N ILE A 160 -3.65 33.84 13.07
CA ILE A 160 -4.35 35.01 12.54
C ILE A 160 -5.75 35.14 13.13
N ASP A 161 -6.27 36.37 13.14
CA ASP A 161 -7.68 36.62 13.36
C ASP A 161 -8.46 36.15 12.12
N PRO A 162 -9.56 35.38 12.26
CA PRO A 162 -10.36 34.94 11.12
C PRO A 162 -10.84 36.08 10.19
N SER A 163 -11.01 37.30 10.71
CA SER A 163 -11.41 38.46 9.92
C SER A 163 -10.36 38.89 8.87
N GLU A 164 -9.07 38.60 9.07
CA GLU A 164 -8.01 38.93 8.12
C GLU A 164 -8.11 38.14 6.81
N ILE A 165 -8.75 36.97 6.87
CA ILE A 165 -8.92 36.06 5.74
C ILE A 165 -10.38 35.88 5.30
N GLU A 166 -11.33 36.59 5.92
CA GLU A 166 -12.77 36.45 5.66
C GLU A 166 -13.14 36.66 4.19
N THR A 167 -12.40 37.53 3.50
CA THR A 167 -12.64 37.88 2.09
C THR A 167 -11.89 36.98 1.11
N LEU A 168 -11.00 36.11 1.59
CA LEU A 168 -10.20 35.22 0.76
C LEU A 168 -11.00 33.96 0.38
N PRO A 169 -10.97 33.53 -0.89
CA PRO A 169 -11.64 32.31 -1.31
C PRO A 169 -10.89 31.06 -0.82
N ASN A 170 -11.59 29.94 -0.66
CA ASN A 170 -10.94 28.64 -0.49
C ASN A 170 -10.44 28.11 -1.84
N ALA A 171 -9.27 27.46 -1.83
CA ALA A 171 -8.80 26.75 -3.01
C ALA A 171 -9.67 25.50 -3.25
N GLN A 172 -9.72 25.05 -4.51
CA GLN A 172 -10.48 23.85 -4.90
C GLN A 172 -9.83 22.55 -4.45
N HIS A 173 -8.51 22.57 -4.22
CA HIS A 173 -7.70 21.42 -3.84
C HIS A 173 -6.92 21.70 -2.56
N VAL A 174 -6.55 20.62 -1.86
CA VAL A 174 -5.63 20.69 -0.72
C VAL A 174 -4.23 21.08 -1.19
N ALA A 175 -3.44 21.67 -0.30
CA ALA A 175 -2.03 21.89 -0.55
C ALA A 175 -1.26 20.56 -0.45
N GLY A 176 -0.47 20.24 -1.48
CA GLY A 176 0.24 18.97 -1.59
C GLY A 176 -0.57 17.95 -2.38
N SER A 177 -0.80 16.77 -1.80
CA SER A 177 -1.52 15.66 -2.42
C SER A 177 -2.80 15.31 -1.67
N GLU A 178 -3.88 14.99 -2.40
CA GLU A 178 -5.11 14.43 -1.83
C GLU A 178 -4.93 13.00 -1.32
N THR A 179 -3.90 12.28 -1.77
CA THR A 179 -3.65 10.88 -1.37
C THR A 179 -2.82 10.77 -0.09
N TRP A 180 -2.14 11.83 0.32
CA TRP A 180 -1.32 11.81 1.53
C TRP A 180 -2.18 11.70 2.79
N PRO A 181 -1.65 11.09 3.87
CA PRO A 181 -2.32 11.09 5.16
C PRO A 181 -2.70 12.52 5.62
N HIS A 182 -3.81 12.65 6.33
CA HIS A 182 -4.17 13.93 6.93
C HIS A 182 -3.22 14.27 8.10
N GLY A 183 -3.23 13.42 9.14
CA GLY A 183 -2.30 13.51 10.26
C GLY A 183 -0.96 12.82 9.97
N VAL A 184 0.06 13.09 10.79
CA VAL A 184 1.28 12.28 10.78
C VAL A 184 1.01 11.01 11.60
N PRO A 185 0.88 9.83 10.97
CA PRO A 185 0.60 8.60 11.70
C PRO A 185 1.77 8.22 12.59
N ASP A 186 1.47 7.64 13.75
CA ASP A 186 2.49 7.04 14.60
C ASP A 186 3.22 5.93 13.86
N ARG A 187 4.50 5.72 14.19
CA ARG A 187 5.27 4.62 13.61
C ARG A 187 4.80 3.28 14.20
N LEU A 188 4.59 2.30 13.33
CA LEU A 188 4.44 0.91 13.75
C LEU A 188 5.77 0.41 14.33
N THR A 189 5.77 0.04 15.61
CA THR A 189 6.94 -0.42 16.34
C THR A 189 6.68 -1.79 16.97
N GLY A 190 7.72 -2.61 17.12
CA GLY A 190 7.62 -3.93 17.74
C GLY A 190 7.07 -5.03 16.83
N ASP A 191 6.01 -4.74 16.07
CA ASP A 191 5.30 -5.74 15.27
C ASP A 191 5.66 -5.71 13.77
N ALA A 192 5.61 -6.87 13.11
CA ALA A 192 5.78 -7.00 11.67
C ALA A 192 4.56 -6.41 10.91
N PRO A 193 4.79 -5.59 9.86
CA PRO A 193 3.70 -5.07 9.07
C PRO A 193 3.01 -6.22 8.32
N CYS A 194 1.68 -6.27 8.44
CA CYS A 194 0.82 -7.23 7.76
C CYS A 194 -0.09 -6.50 6.78
N ALA A 195 -0.46 -7.17 5.70
CA ALA A 195 -1.56 -6.74 4.84
C ALA A 195 -2.82 -7.49 5.29
N LEU A 196 -3.94 -6.80 5.40
CA LEU A 196 -5.22 -7.40 5.75
C LEU A 196 -6.30 -6.93 4.78
N THR A 197 -7.04 -7.89 4.24
CA THR A 197 -8.26 -7.60 3.50
C THR A 197 -9.41 -7.33 4.47
N VAL A 198 -10.03 -6.15 4.36
CA VAL A 198 -11.22 -5.78 5.15
C VAL A 198 -12.43 -5.54 4.25
N PRO A 199 -13.65 -5.87 4.71
CA PRO A 199 -14.87 -5.58 3.96
C PRO A 199 -15.05 -4.09 3.67
N ASP A 200 -15.48 -3.76 2.45
CA ASP A 200 -15.79 -2.42 1.98
C ASP A 200 -16.97 -2.43 0.99
N GLY A 201 -18.17 -2.61 1.54
CA GLY A 201 -19.37 -2.87 0.74
C GLY A 201 -19.22 -4.17 -0.08
N PRO A 202 -19.45 -4.15 -1.41
CA PRO A 202 -19.24 -5.32 -2.27
C PRO A 202 -17.76 -5.59 -2.61
N ARG A 203 -16.86 -4.69 -2.20
CA ARG A 203 -15.42 -4.82 -2.40
C ARG A 203 -14.76 -5.20 -1.08
N ALA A 204 -13.52 -5.64 -1.19
CA ALA A 204 -12.63 -5.82 -0.08
C ALA A 204 -11.36 -5.03 -0.37
N ARG A 205 -10.96 -4.17 0.57
CA ARG A 205 -9.76 -3.34 0.42
C ARG A 205 -8.64 -3.88 1.28
N THR A 206 -7.40 -3.71 0.83
CA THR A 206 -6.22 -4.00 1.64
C THR A 206 -5.99 -2.84 2.60
N VAL A 207 -5.69 -3.15 3.87
CA VAL A 207 -5.23 -2.19 4.88
C VAL A 207 -4.02 -2.72 5.62
N LEU A 208 -3.20 -1.80 6.13
CA LEU A 208 -2.09 -2.12 6.99
C LEU A 208 -2.63 -2.63 8.33
N ALA A 209 -2.09 -3.76 8.75
CA ALA A 209 -2.44 -4.42 9.98
C ALA A 209 -1.17 -4.86 10.72
N ALA A 210 -1.36 -5.26 11.96
CA ALA A 210 -0.31 -5.87 12.77
C ALA A 210 -0.88 -7.08 13.52
N ILE A 211 -0.03 -8.06 13.78
CA ILE A 211 -0.32 -9.15 14.71
C ILE A 211 0.46 -8.85 15.99
N PRO A 212 -0.22 -8.54 17.11
CA PRO A 212 0.47 -8.21 18.36
C PRO A 212 1.46 -9.31 18.77
N GLY A 213 2.69 -8.91 19.09
CA GLY A 213 3.72 -9.82 19.57
C GLY A 213 4.40 -10.65 18.47
N THR A 214 4.17 -10.33 17.20
CA THR A 214 4.93 -10.91 16.06
C THR A 214 6.06 -9.94 15.71
N PRO A 215 7.33 -10.22 16.07
CA PRO A 215 8.40 -9.25 15.88
C PRO A 215 8.59 -8.87 14.41
N ALA A 216 8.80 -7.58 14.14
CA ALA A 216 9.15 -7.08 12.80
C ALA A 216 10.40 -7.73 12.19
N ALA A 217 11.23 -8.32 13.04
CA ALA A 217 12.46 -9.00 12.71
C ALA A 217 12.35 -10.53 12.84
N ALA A 218 11.16 -11.13 12.78
CA ALA A 218 11.06 -12.58 12.66
C ALA A 218 11.30 -12.96 11.19
N PRO A 219 12.50 -13.41 10.79
CA PRO A 219 12.59 -14.20 9.57
C PRO A 219 11.67 -15.41 9.82
N THR A 220 10.59 -15.50 9.07
CA THR A 220 9.88 -16.77 8.91
C THR A 220 10.90 -17.71 8.28
N THR A 221 11.60 -18.47 9.12
CA THR A 221 12.53 -19.55 8.75
C THR A 221 13.22 -19.33 7.40
N GLN A 222 14.30 -18.55 7.48
CA GLN A 222 15.37 -18.50 6.49
C GLN A 222 15.59 -19.90 5.86
N ASP A 223 15.28 -20.02 4.57
CA ASP A 223 15.84 -20.94 3.54
C ASP A 223 14.83 -21.39 2.44
N ALA A 224 13.56 -20.99 2.48
CA ALA A 224 12.61 -21.29 1.39
C ALA A 224 12.18 -20.01 0.64
N PRO A 225 12.70 -19.73 -0.57
CA PRO A 225 12.06 -18.78 -1.47
C PRO A 225 10.63 -19.26 -1.78
N GLY A 226 9.62 -18.41 -1.58
CA GLY A 226 8.24 -18.74 -1.97
C GLY A 226 7.15 -18.11 -1.10
N THR A 227 5.92 -18.58 -1.33
CA THR A 227 4.74 -18.25 -0.52
C THR A 227 4.33 -19.47 0.29
N THR A 228 4.13 -19.29 1.60
CA THR A 228 3.44 -20.29 2.43
C THR A 228 1.99 -19.88 2.56
N VAL A 229 1.06 -20.75 2.15
CA VAL A 229 -0.38 -20.50 2.25
C VAL A 229 -0.98 -21.45 3.29
N THR A 230 -1.78 -20.89 4.20
CA THR A 230 -2.54 -21.64 5.20
C THR A 230 -4.01 -21.26 5.12
N VAL A 231 -4.89 -22.24 5.13
CA VAL A 231 -6.35 -22.06 5.11
C VAL A 231 -6.92 -22.68 6.37
N GLU A 232 -7.78 -21.95 7.07
CA GLU A 232 -8.48 -22.46 8.26
C GLU A 232 -9.27 -23.72 7.90
N PRO A 233 -9.18 -24.81 8.68
CA PRO A 233 -9.87 -26.06 8.37
C PRO A 233 -11.37 -25.87 8.12
N GLY A 234 -11.89 -26.47 7.06
CA GLY A 234 -13.30 -26.34 6.68
C GLY A 234 -13.66 -25.00 6.02
N THR A 235 -12.68 -24.16 5.70
CA THR A 235 -12.89 -22.91 4.98
C THR A 235 -12.36 -22.96 3.54
N GLY A 236 -12.80 -21.99 2.76
CA GLY A 236 -12.40 -21.69 1.39
C GLY A 236 -12.96 -20.32 1.04
N ALA A 237 -12.73 -19.84 -0.18
CA ALA A 237 -13.24 -18.53 -0.59
C ALA A 237 -13.67 -18.53 -2.05
N LEU A 238 -14.82 -17.91 -2.35
CA LEU A 238 -15.18 -17.50 -3.69
C LEU A 238 -14.99 -15.99 -3.79
N VAL A 239 -14.17 -15.56 -4.74
CA VAL A 239 -13.77 -14.16 -4.85
C VAL A 239 -13.78 -13.71 -6.30
N VAL A 240 -13.94 -12.41 -6.50
CA VAL A 240 -13.73 -11.79 -7.81
C VAL A 240 -12.48 -10.93 -7.71
N THR A 241 -11.68 -10.92 -8.77
CA THR A 241 -10.65 -9.91 -8.94
C THR A 241 -11.14 -8.88 -9.94
N SER A 242 -10.94 -7.61 -9.63
CA SER A 242 -11.14 -6.52 -10.58
C SER A 242 -9.86 -5.73 -10.67
N ALA A 243 -9.34 -5.58 -11.89
CA ALA A 243 -8.30 -4.61 -12.17
C ALA A 243 -8.96 -3.27 -12.46
N THR A 244 -8.55 -2.20 -11.77
CA THR A 244 -8.96 -0.85 -12.14
C THR A 244 -8.00 -0.36 -13.23
N GLY A 245 -8.51 -0.14 -14.44
CA GLY A 245 -7.76 0.34 -15.60
C GLY A 245 -8.66 1.00 -16.63
N ASP A 246 -8.07 1.78 -17.55
CA ASP A 246 -8.72 2.78 -18.42
C ASP A 246 -9.62 2.21 -19.56
N GLY A 247 -10.63 1.40 -19.24
CA GLY A 247 -11.72 1.18 -20.20
C GLY A 247 -12.47 -0.15 -20.20
N GLN A 248 -12.15 -1.09 -19.31
CA GLN A 248 -12.98 -2.29 -19.02
C GLN A 248 -12.43 -2.99 -17.78
N SER A 249 -13.27 -3.18 -16.77
CA SER A 249 -12.94 -4.06 -15.65
C SER A 249 -13.01 -5.50 -16.15
N ALA A 250 -11.85 -6.11 -16.42
CA ALA A 250 -11.79 -7.56 -16.57
C ALA A 250 -11.99 -8.15 -15.17
N GLU A 251 -13.20 -8.64 -14.91
CA GLU A 251 -13.51 -9.39 -13.69
C GLU A 251 -13.20 -10.87 -13.91
N SER A 252 -12.50 -11.47 -12.96
CA SER A 252 -12.20 -12.91 -12.99
C SER A 252 -12.56 -13.52 -11.65
N THR A 253 -13.40 -14.56 -11.69
CA THR A 253 -13.87 -15.29 -10.51
C THR A 253 -12.91 -16.42 -10.18
N TYR A 254 -12.55 -16.54 -8.91
CA TYR A 254 -11.70 -17.61 -8.40
C TYR A 254 -12.36 -18.33 -7.24
N LEU A 255 -12.27 -19.66 -7.26
CA LEU A 255 -12.54 -20.51 -6.10
C LEU A 255 -11.20 -20.87 -5.45
N ILE A 256 -11.10 -20.65 -4.15
CA ILE A 256 -9.93 -21.00 -3.34
C ILE A 256 -10.31 -22.15 -2.42
N ASP A 257 -9.60 -23.27 -2.54
CA ASP A 257 -9.85 -24.48 -1.76
C ASP A 257 -9.08 -24.51 -0.43
N ALA A 258 -9.25 -25.60 0.33
CA ALA A 258 -8.59 -25.80 1.62
C ALA A 258 -7.06 -25.95 1.54
N THR A 259 -6.49 -26.12 0.35
CA THR A 259 -5.04 -26.13 0.12
C THR A 259 -4.47 -24.72 -0.11
N GLY A 260 -5.36 -23.74 -0.30
CA GLY A 260 -4.98 -22.38 -0.67
C GLY A 260 -4.70 -22.20 -2.16
N THR A 261 -5.10 -23.17 -3.00
CA THR A 261 -4.96 -23.08 -4.46
C THR A 261 -6.12 -22.27 -5.04
N ALA A 262 -5.82 -21.32 -5.91
CA ALA A 262 -6.80 -20.49 -6.61
C ALA A 262 -7.13 -21.07 -7.99
N TYR A 263 -8.38 -21.46 -8.20
CA TYR A 263 -8.87 -22.01 -9.46
C TYR A 263 -9.76 -20.98 -10.17
N PRO A 264 -9.43 -20.55 -11.39
CA PRO A 264 -10.29 -19.66 -12.15
C PRO A 264 -11.60 -20.40 -12.50
N VAL A 265 -12.73 -19.70 -12.38
CA VAL A 265 -14.06 -20.23 -12.70
C VAL A 265 -14.55 -19.54 -13.96
N ALA A 266 -14.84 -20.31 -15.00
CA ALA A 266 -15.04 -19.77 -16.35
C ALA A 266 -16.20 -18.78 -16.47
N ASP A 267 -17.33 -19.06 -15.82
CA ASP A 267 -18.54 -18.25 -15.93
C ASP A 267 -19.52 -18.48 -14.75
N ALA A 268 -20.61 -17.72 -14.75
CA ALA A 268 -21.64 -17.79 -13.72
C ALA A 268 -22.41 -19.14 -13.71
N ASP A 269 -22.51 -19.85 -14.84
CA ASP A 269 -23.12 -21.20 -14.88
C ASP A 269 -22.23 -22.21 -14.16
N ALA A 270 -20.91 -22.13 -14.36
CA ALA A 270 -19.93 -22.93 -13.61
C ALA A 270 -20.00 -22.62 -12.10
N VAL A 271 -20.08 -21.34 -11.70
CA VAL A 271 -20.29 -20.95 -10.29
C VAL A 271 -21.57 -21.56 -9.72
N ALA A 272 -22.68 -21.50 -10.47
CA ALA A 272 -23.96 -22.07 -10.04
C ALA A 272 -23.91 -23.60 -9.89
N ARG A 273 -23.28 -24.31 -10.83
CA ARG A 273 -23.09 -25.77 -10.78
C ARG A 273 -22.22 -26.23 -9.63
N LEU A 274 -21.25 -25.41 -9.23
CA LEU A 274 -20.42 -25.63 -8.03
C LEU A 274 -21.20 -25.37 -6.73
N GLY A 275 -22.45 -24.91 -6.82
CA GLY A 275 -23.33 -24.66 -5.67
C GLY A 275 -23.27 -23.22 -5.15
N TYR A 276 -22.50 -22.33 -5.78
CA TYR A 276 -22.27 -20.97 -5.30
C TYR A 276 -23.11 -19.90 -6.02
N GLY A 277 -24.11 -20.28 -6.80
CA GLY A 277 -24.93 -19.31 -7.56
C GLY A 277 -25.73 -18.31 -6.71
N HIS A 278 -25.79 -18.52 -5.40
CA HIS A 278 -26.43 -17.62 -4.43
C HIS A 278 -25.43 -16.74 -3.67
N VAL A 279 -24.12 -16.92 -3.91
CA VAL A 279 -23.05 -16.17 -3.25
C VAL A 279 -22.74 -14.94 -4.08
N THR A 280 -22.71 -13.79 -3.42
CA THR A 280 -22.12 -12.57 -4.00
C THR A 280 -20.66 -12.50 -3.55
N PRO A 281 -19.70 -12.90 -4.39
CA PRO A 281 -18.28 -12.90 -4.00
C PRO A 281 -17.77 -11.47 -3.81
N PRO A 282 -16.98 -11.19 -2.76
CA PRO A 282 -16.33 -9.90 -2.63
C PRO A 282 -15.27 -9.72 -3.73
N SER A 283 -15.14 -8.50 -4.23
CA SER A 283 -14.05 -8.14 -5.15
C SER A 283 -12.78 -7.75 -4.39
N LEU A 284 -11.62 -8.27 -4.77
CA LEU A 284 -10.31 -7.92 -4.20
C LEU A 284 -9.26 -7.60 -5.27
N SER A 285 -8.15 -6.97 -4.85
CA SER A 285 -7.03 -6.65 -5.75
C SER A 285 -6.39 -7.94 -6.32
N PRO A 286 -6.08 -8.01 -7.64
CA PRO A 286 -5.44 -9.18 -8.25
C PRO A 286 -4.15 -9.64 -7.56
N GLY A 287 -3.45 -8.71 -6.88
CA GLY A 287 -2.22 -9.01 -6.13
C GLY A 287 -2.39 -10.13 -5.10
N TRP A 288 -3.58 -10.26 -4.48
CA TRP A 288 -3.85 -11.33 -3.52
C TRP A 288 -3.93 -12.71 -4.17
N ILE A 289 -4.53 -12.81 -5.36
CA ILE A 289 -4.59 -14.08 -6.10
C ILE A 289 -3.21 -14.49 -6.60
N ALA A 290 -2.38 -13.52 -7.00
CA ALA A 290 -1.01 -13.78 -7.45
C ALA A 290 -0.09 -14.36 -6.36
N LEU A 291 -0.48 -14.30 -5.08
CA LEU A 291 0.24 -14.95 -3.99
C LEU A 291 -0.06 -16.45 -3.88
N LEU A 292 -1.18 -16.90 -4.43
CA LEU A 292 -1.69 -18.26 -4.29
C LEU A 292 -1.17 -19.17 -5.42
N PRO A 293 -0.96 -20.48 -5.16
CA PRO A 293 -0.79 -21.45 -6.23
C PRO A 293 -1.96 -21.41 -7.21
N ALA A 294 -1.67 -21.46 -8.51
CA ALA A 294 -2.69 -21.49 -9.55
C ALA A 294 -3.14 -22.92 -9.85
N GLY A 295 -4.45 -23.14 -9.81
CA GLY A 295 -5.11 -24.36 -10.25
C GLY A 295 -5.58 -24.29 -11.70
N PRO A 296 -6.01 -25.42 -12.29
CA PRO A 296 -6.67 -25.43 -13.60
C PRO A 296 -8.01 -24.68 -13.55
N GLU A 297 -8.47 -24.22 -14.72
CA GLU A 297 -9.78 -23.62 -14.84
C GLU A 297 -10.91 -24.64 -14.56
N LEU A 298 -11.88 -24.20 -13.77
CA LEU A 298 -13.11 -24.93 -13.50
C LEU A 298 -14.15 -24.57 -14.57
N SER A 299 -14.23 -25.43 -15.59
CA SER A 299 -15.21 -25.31 -16.66
C SER A 299 -15.75 -26.68 -17.11
N VAL A 300 -16.94 -26.67 -17.72
CA VAL A 300 -17.54 -27.91 -18.27
C VAL A 300 -16.66 -28.50 -19.37
N THR A 301 -16.06 -27.65 -20.19
CA THR A 301 -15.14 -28.07 -21.27
C THR A 301 -13.90 -28.76 -20.71
N ALA A 302 -13.25 -28.18 -19.68
CA ALA A 302 -12.08 -28.77 -19.04
C ALA A 302 -12.42 -30.12 -18.39
N ALA A 303 -13.56 -30.21 -17.70
CA ALA A 303 -14.03 -31.47 -17.10
C ALA A 303 -14.30 -32.58 -18.14
N GLY A 304 -14.77 -32.21 -19.33
CA GLY A 304 -15.03 -33.15 -20.44
C GLY A 304 -13.76 -33.77 -21.06
N GLN A 305 -12.60 -33.13 -20.91
CA GLN A 305 -11.33 -33.63 -21.48
C GLN A 305 -10.73 -34.80 -20.69
N GLY A 306 -10.96 -34.87 -19.37
CA GLY A 306 -10.54 -36.01 -18.55
C GLY A 306 -11.26 -37.33 -18.91
N LEU A 307 -12.49 -37.23 -19.42
CA LEU A 307 -13.29 -38.38 -19.87
C LEU A 307 -12.83 -38.95 -21.21
N THR A 308 -12.21 -38.15 -22.09
CA THR A 308 -11.73 -38.60 -23.41
C THR A 308 -10.37 -39.29 -23.32
N ALA A 309 -9.47 -38.83 -22.44
CA ALA A 309 -8.21 -39.53 -22.16
C ALA A 309 -8.45 -40.94 -21.56
N SER A 310 -9.38 -41.06 -20.61
CA SER A 310 -9.69 -42.33 -19.94
C SER A 310 -10.37 -43.37 -20.86
N ARG A 311 -11.10 -42.91 -21.90
CA ARG A 311 -11.67 -43.79 -22.94
C ARG A 311 -10.65 -44.28 -23.96
N SER A 312 -9.54 -43.56 -24.12
CA SER A 312 -8.48 -43.94 -25.07
C SER A 312 -7.62 -45.07 -24.53
N THR A 313 -7.42 -45.13 -23.20
CA THR A 313 -6.63 -46.19 -22.55
C THR A 313 -7.36 -47.53 -22.45
N THR A 314 -8.70 -47.54 -22.55
CA THR A 314 -9.51 -48.76 -22.49
C THR A 314 -9.78 -49.40 -23.86
N ALA A 315 -9.40 -48.74 -24.97
CA ALA A 315 -9.60 -49.25 -26.33
C ALA A 315 -8.34 -49.93 -26.93
N GLN A 316 -7.24 -50.02 -26.17
CA GLN A 316 -5.97 -50.55 -26.66
C GLN A 316 -5.50 -51.81 -25.91
N ASP A 317 -6.45 -52.71 -25.58
CA ASP A 317 -6.11 -54.11 -25.28
C ASP A 317 -7.33 -55.02 -25.48
N ALA A 318 -7.51 -55.52 -26.70
CA ALA A 318 -8.20 -56.75 -27.00
C ALA A 318 -7.71 -57.26 -28.38
N PRO A 319 -7.47 -58.59 -28.51
CA PRO A 319 -6.42 -59.18 -29.35
C PRO A 319 -6.66 -59.16 -30.87
#